data_AF-A0A383TTD0-F1
#
_entry.id   AF-A0A383TTD0-F1
#
_cell.length_a   1.000
_cell.length_b   1.000
_cell.length_c   1.000
_cell.angle_alpha   90.00
_cell.angle_beta   90.00
_cell.angle_gamma   90.00
#
_symmetry.space_group_name_H-M   'P 1'
#
loop_
_entity.id
_entity.type
_entity.pdbx_description
1 polymer ?
#
loop_
_entity_poly.entity_id
_entity_poly.type
_entity_poly.pdbx_seq_one_letter_code
_entity_poly.pdbx_strand_id
1 'polypeptide(L)'
;MKAFVFPGQGAQFTGMGKDLYQKSKEVQLLFEQAKDLLGFDIQKIMFEGNPEDLKQTKVTQPAVFLHSIAALKFISSEKPSAVAGHSLGEFSALVAANVLNFEDALRLVSQRAHAMQAACEKQNSTMAAILGLEDEKVEEICQNVADIVVPANYNCPGQLVISGETKAVEQACEKLKKIGAKRALILPVSGAFHSPLMQPAEDDLAKAIKNIEFQEAVCPVYQNFTAKGTTNPTQIQNNLISQLTGAVRWTQCVQNMIADGVEEFVEIGPGKTLQGLIKKINGNVEISGIFLHSIAALKFISSEKPSAVAGHSLGEFSALVAANVLNFEDALRLVSQRAHAMQAACEKQNSTMAAILGLEDEKVEEICQNVADIVVPANYNCPGQLVISGETKAVEQACEKLKKIGAKRALILPVSGAFHSPLMQPAEDDLAKAIKNIEFQEAVCPVYQNFTAKGTTNPTQIQNNLISQLTGAVRWTQCVQNMIADGVEEFVEIGPGKTLQGLIKKINGNVEISGIS
;
A
#
# COMPACT_ATOMS: atom_id res chain seq x y z
N MET A 1 13.87 9.34 13.42
CA MET A 1 13.98 10.17 12.18
C MET A 1 13.21 9.54 11.02
N LYS A 2 12.79 10.30 10.00
CA LYS A 2 11.99 9.80 8.86
C LYS A 2 12.81 9.69 7.58
N ALA A 3 12.69 8.59 6.85
CA ALA A 3 13.32 8.40 5.55
C ALA A 3 12.32 8.18 4.42
N PHE A 4 12.63 8.72 3.25
CA PHE A 4 11.89 8.44 2.02
C PHE A 4 12.59 7.36 1.21
N VAL A 5 11.83 6.35 0.81
CA VAL A 5 12.35 5.23 0.01
C VAL A 5 11.58 5.06 -1.29
N PHE A 6 12.30 4.80 -2.37
CA PHE A 6 11.73 4.77 -3.71
C PHE A 6 11.88 3.39 -4.36
N PRO A 7 10.79 2.75 -4.83
CA PRO A 7 10.84 1.43 -5.41
C PRO A 7 11.52 1.45 -6.78
N GLY A 8 12.06 0.29 -7.15
CA GLY A 8 12.67 0.06 -8.46
C GLY A 8 11.72 -0.58 -9.47
N GLN A 9 12.32 -1.12 -10.54
CA GLN A 9 11.63 -1.93 -11.54
C GLN A 9 10.96 -3.16 -10.90
N GLY A 10 9.78 -3.52 -11.40
CA GLY A 10 8.95 -4.62 -10.89
C GLY A 10 7.71 -4.15 -10.11
N ALA A 11 7.61 -2.86 -9.81
CA ALA A 11 6.48 -2.26 -9.09
C ALA A 11 5.38 -1.68 -10.00
N GLN A 12 5.62 -1.63 -11.32
CA GLN A 12 4.70 -1.06 -12.31
C GLN A 12 3.40 -1.86 -12.49
N PHE A 13 2.31 -1.16 -12.79
CA PHE A 13 1.00 -1.75 -13.12
C PHE A 13 0.22 -0.85 -14.09
N THR A 14 -0.66 -1.44 -14.90
CA THR A 14 -1.55 -0.67 -15.79
C THR A 14 -2.49 0.21 -14.97
N GLY A 15 -2.61 1.48 -15.34
CA GLY A 15 -3.42 2.49 -14.65
C GLY A 15 -2.63 3.32 -13.64
N MET A 16 -1.35 3.03 -13.43
CA MET A 16 -0.53 3.75 -12.44
C MET A 16 -0.38 5.24 -12.79
N GLY A 17 -0.49 6.09 -11.79
CA GLY A 17 -0.36 7.55 -11.91
C GLY A 17 -1.55 8.28 -12.54
N LYS A 18 -2.60 7.57 -12.97
CA LYS A 18 -3.81 8.19 -13.53
C LYS A 18 -4.52 9.06 -12.49
N ASP A 19 -4.61 8.56 -11.27
CA ASP A 19 -5.15 9.28 -10.11
C ASP A 19 -4.27 10.47 -9.70
N LEU A 20 -2.94 10.32 -9.70
CA LEU A 20 -2.00 11.43 -9.48
C LEU A 20 -2.22 12.55 -10.51
N TYR A 21 -2.30 12.18 -11.79
CA TYR A 21 -2.48 13.09 -12.91
C TYR A 21 -3.81 13.83 -12.84
N GLN A 22 -4.90 13.14 -12.52
CA GLN A 22 -6.22 13.76 -12.42
C GLN A 22 -6.33 14.76 -11.26
N LYS A 23 -5.55 14.57 -10.18
CA LYS A 23 -5.67 15.33 -8.93
C LYS A 23 -4.72 16.53 -8.82
N SER A 24 -3.75 16.70 -9.72
CA SER A 24 -2.76 17.79 -9.63
C SER A 24 -2.34 18.34 -11.00
N LYS A 25 -2.52 19.65 -11.20
CA LYS A 25 -1.99 20.36 -12.37
C LYS A 25 -0.47 20.30 -12.46
N GLU A 26 0.23 20.33 -11.33
CA GLU A 26 1.69 20.17 -11.30
C GLU A 26 2.10 18.79 -11.82
N VAL A 27 1.33 17.74 -11.48
CA VAL A 27 1.58 16.41 -12.02
C VAL A 27 1.26 16.33 -13.50
N GLN A 28 0.19 16.98 -13.98
CA GLN A 28 -0.10 17.04 -15.41
C GLN A 28 1.07 17.62 -16.20
N LEU A 29 1.66 18.72 -15.71
CA LEU A 29 2.86 19.31 -16.30
C LEU A 29 4.06 18.36 -16.28
N LEU A 30 4.27 17.58 -15.22
CA LEU A 30 5.33 16.57 -15.19
C LEU A 30 5.15 15.49 -16.27
N PHE A 31 3.91 15.06 -16.53
CA PHE A 31 3.61 14.08 -17.57
C PHE A 31 3.78 14.67 -18.98
N GLU A 32 3.40 15.93 -19.19
CA GLU A 32 3.65 16.67 -20.43
C GLU A 32 5.16 16.81 -20.70
N GLN A 33 5.91 17.28 -19.71
CA GLN A 33 7.37 17.35 -19.76
C GLN A 33 8.00 15.98 -20.03
N ALA A 34 7.51 14.93 -19.38
CA ALA A 34 8.01 13.58 -19.60
C ALA A 34 7.76 13.11 -21.04
N LYS A 35 6.59 13.40 -21.60
CA LYS A 35 6.28 13.08 -23.00
C LYS A 35 7.25 13.76 -23.96
N ASP A 36 7.54 15.04 -23.75
CA ASP A 36 8.47 15.79 -24.60
C ASP A 36 9.92 15.28 -24.47
N LEU A 37 10.36 15.01 -23.24
CA LEU A 37 11.73 14.54 -22.97
C LEU A 37 11.99 13.11 -23.46
N LEU A 38 10.98 12.25 -23.41
CA LEU A 38 11.10 10.85 -23.82
C LEU A 38 10.84 10.67 -25.32
N GLY A 39 10.15 11.60 -25.97
CA GLY A 39 9.77 11.51 -27.39
C GLY A 39 8.65 10.51 -27.67
N PHE A 40 7.95 10.03 -26.65
CA PHE A 40 6.78 9.16 -26.78
C PHE A 40 5.79 9.38 -25.64
N ASP A 41 4.55 8.96 -25.85
CA ASP A 41 3.44 9.18 -24.92
C ASP A 41 3.48 8.17 -23.75
N ILE A 42 4.35 8.44 -22.77
CA ILE A 42 4.49 7.62 -21.56
C ILE A 42 3.20 7.58 -20.74
N GLN A 43 2.42 8.67 -20.75
CA GLN A 43 1.13 8.79 -20.07
C GLN A 43 0.17 7.70 -20.56
N LYS A 44 -0.02 7.60 -21.87
CA LYS A 44 -0.90 6.59 -22.48
C LYS A 44 -0.49 5.18 -22.08
N ILE A 45 0.81 4.88 -22.11
CA ILE A 45 1.32 3.56 -21.75
C ILE A 45 1.10 3.25 -20.26
N MET A 46 1.34 4.22 -19.37
CA MET A 46 1.10 4.07 -17.94
C MET A 46 -0.39 3.84 -17.62
N PHE A 47 -1.30 4.54 -18.30
CA PHE A 47 -2.72 4.53 -17.96
C PHE A 47 -3.49 3.38 -18.62
N GLU A 48 -3.13 3.04 -19.85
CA GLU A 48 -3.92 2.17 -20.73
C GLU A 48 -3.11 1.01 -21.31
N GLY A 49 -1.77 1.08 -21.24
CA GLY A 49 -0.87 0.09 -21.81
C GLY A 49 -1.08 -1.30 -21.19
N ASN A 50 -0.90 -2.33 -22.00
CA ASN A 50 -0.99 -3.68 -21.49
C ASN A 50 0.26 -4.02 -20.63
N PRO A 51 0.22 -5.09 -19.82
CA PRO A 51 1.35 -5.45 -18.97
C PRO A 51 2.66 -5.73 -19.72
N GLU A 52 2.62 -6.16 -20.99
CA GLU A 52 3.83 -6.43 -21.78
C GLU A 52 4.50 -5.14 -22.26
N ASP A 53 3.73 -4.12 -22.64
CA ASP A 53 4.26 -2.80 -22.98
C ASP A 53 5.02 -2.20 -21.78
N LEU A 54 4.44 -2.33 -20.59
CA LEU A 54 5.03 -1.85 -19.32
C LEU A 54 6.20 -2.70 -18.81
N LYS A 55 6.44 -3.89 -19.36
CA LYS A 55 7.60 -4.74 -19.01
C LYS A 55 8.86 -4.41 -19.82
N GLN A 56 8.73 -3.68 -20.92
CA GLN A 56 9.89 -3.25 -21.69
C GLN A 56 10.73 -2.29 -20.83
N THR A 57 12.00 -2.63 -20.57
CA THR A 57 12.85 -1.89 -19.61
C THR A 57 12.93 -0.39 -19.96
N LYS A 58 13.01 -0.05 -21.25
CA LYS A 58 12.98 1.34 -21.78
C LYS A 58 11.71 2.12 -21.42
N VAL A 59 10.60 1.45 -21.12
CA VAL A 59 9.33 2.02 -20.66
C VAL A 59 9.26 1.95 -19.14
N THR A 60 9.53 0.78 -18.55
CA THR A 60 9.34 0.54 -17.12
C THR A 60 10.10 1.53 -16.24
N GLN A 61 11.36 1.80 -16.58
CA GLN A 61 12.21 2.67 -15.77
C GLN A 61 11.70 4.12 -15.74
N PRO A 62 11.49 4.81 -16.88
CA PRO A 62 10.84 6.13 -16.90
C PRO A 62 9.47 6.14 -16.21
N ALA A 63 8.67 5.09 -16.39
CA ALA A 63 7.32 5.03 -15.85
C ALA A 63 7.29 4.95 -14.31
N VAL A 64 8.12 4.11 -13.70
CA VAL A 64 8.27 4.00 -12.24
C VAL A 64 8.88 5.28 -11.65
N PHE A 65 9.88 5.85 -12.32
CA PHE A 65 10.47 7.12 -11.92
C PHE A 65 9.43 8.26 -11.92
N LEU A 66 8.71 8.44 -13.04
CA LEU A 66 7.70 9.48 -13.19
C LEU A 66 6.59 9.35 -12.15
N HIS A 67 6.10 8.13 -11.91
CA HIS A 67 5.13 7.88 -10.85
C HIS A 67 5.66 8.28 -9.48
N SER A 68 6.90 7.93 -9.15
CA SER A 68 7.51 8.22 -7.87
C SER A 68 7.68 9.73 -7.64
N ILE A 69 8.11 10.48 -8.66
CA ILE A 69 8.20 11.94 -8.58
C ILE A 69 6.82 12.58 -8.50
N ALA A 70 5.84 12.09 -9.26
CA ALA A 70 4.47 12.57 -9.19
C ALA A 70 3.86 12.34 -7.78
N ALA A 71 4.12 11.18 -7.16
CA ALA A 71 3.69 10.89 -5.80
C ALA A 71 4.37 11.78 -4.77
N LEU A 72 5.68 12.06 -4.94
CA LEU A 72 6.45 12.95 -4.08
C LEU A 72 5.84 14.36 -4.00
N LYS A 73 5.21 14.86 -5.09
CA LYS A 73 4.55 16.17 -5.10
C LYS A 73 3.40 16.29 -4.10
N PHE A 74 2.82 15.18 -3.67
CA PHE A 74 1.71 15.19 -2.71
C PHE A 74 2.16 15.23 -1.24
N ILE A 75 3.45 15.02 -0.96
CA ILE A 75 4.01 15.07 0.39
C ILE A 75 5.23 15.99 0.49
N SER A 76 5.41 16.89 -0.48
CA SER A 76 6.57 17.78 -0.60
C SER A 76 6.76 18.76 0.57
N SER A 77 5.74 18.93 1.42
CA SER A 77 5.84 19.66 2.68
C SER A 77 6.63 18.90 3.77
N GLU A 78 6.68 17.57 3.69
CA GLU A 78 7.47 16.73 4.58
C GLU A 78 8.92 16.67 4.09
N LYS A 79 9.89 16.87 4.99
CA LYS A 79 11.31 16.78 4.67
C LYS A 79 11.89 15.46 5.19
N PRO A 80 12.51 14.64 4.33
CA PRO A 80 13.18 13.44 4.81
C PRO A 80 14.46 13.81 5.56
N SER A 81 14.78 13.02 6.60
CA SER A 81 16.09 13.03 7.26
C SER A 81 17.12 12.18 6.50
N ALA A 82 16.67 11.26 5.64
CA ALA A 82 17.49 10.44 4.76
C ALA A 82 16.68 9.95 3.56
N VAL A 83 17.35 9.65 2.45
CA VAL A 83 16.70 9.02 1.29
C VAL A 83 17.47 7.81 0.77
N ALA A 84 16.75 6.86 0.21
CA ALA A 84 17.33 5.72 -0.52
C ALA A 84 16.36 5.28 -1.62
N GLY A 85 16.84 4.54 -2.60
CA GLY A 85 15.95 3.91 -3.55
C GLY A 85 16.54 2.65 -4.13
N HIS A 86 15.70 1.68 -4.43
CA HIS A 86 16.16 0.37 -4.89
C HIS A 86 16.46 0.42 -6.39
N SER A 87 17.74 0.28 -6.76
CA SER A 87 18.21 0.33 -8.15
C SER A 87 17.74 1.60 -8.87
N LEU A 88 16.75 1.50 -9.76
CA LEU A 88 16.09 2.62 -10.43
C LEU A 88 15.62 3.69 -9.43
N GLY A 89 15.07 3.28 -8.29
CA GLY A 89 14.55 4.20 -7.29
C GLY A 89 15.61 5.17 -6.75
N GLU A 90 16.91 4.86 -6.86
CA GLU A 90 17.98 5.79 -6.47
C GLU A 90 17.88 7.12 -7.23
N PHE A 91 17.47 7.11 -8.51
CA PHE A 91 17.25 8.34 -9.27
C PHE A 91 16.12 9.19 -8.69
N SER A 92 15.04 8.57 -8.21
CA SER A 92 13.97 9.29 -7.51
C SER A 92 14.42 9.84 -6.16
N ALA A 93 15.28 9.10 -5.43
CA ALA A 93 15.91 9.57 -4.21
C ALA A 93 16.80 10.81 -4.45
N LEU A 94 17.57 10.81 -5.55
CA LEU A 94 18.39 11.96 -5.94
C LEU A 94 17.57 13.21 -6.22
N VAL A 95 16.40 13.08 -6.86
CA VAL A 95 15.48 14.21 -7.04
C VAL A 95 14.88 14.65 -5.71
N ALA A 96 14.47 13.71 -4.84
CA ALA A 96 13.91 14.03 -3.54
C ALA A 96 14.89 14.74 -2.60
N ALA A 97 16.19 14.47 -2.75
CA ALA A 97 17.26 15.13 -2.01
C ALA A 97 17.84 16.38 -2.73
N ASN A 98 17.17 16.87 -3.78
CA ASN A 98 17.60 18.00 -4.62
C ASN A 98 18.98 17.86 -5.28
N VAL A 99 19.54 16.65 -5.37
CA VAL A 99 20.82 16.41 -6.04
C VAL A 99 20.67 16.56 -7.57
N LEU A 100 19.53 16.12 -8.10
CA LEU A 100 19.16 16.25 -9.51
C LEU A 100 17.81 16.95 -9.64
N ASN A 101 17.65 17.75 -10.70
CA ASN A 101 16.33 18.19 -11.10
C ASN A 101 15.57 17.06 -11.84
N PHE A 102 14.26 17.22 -12.00
CA PHE A 102 13.41 16.22 -12.65
C PHE A 102 13.82 15.91 -14.09
N GLU A 103 14.13 16.93 -14.90
CA GLU A 103 14.41 16.74 -16.31
C GLU A 103 15.69 15.93 -16.54
N ASP A 104 16.76 16.29 -15.83
CA ASP A 104 18.05 15.63 -15.93
C ASP A 104 17.99 14.20 -15.40
N ALA A 105 17.29 13.99 -14.27
CA ALA A 105 17.05 12.65 -13.77
C ALA A 105 16.23 11.81 -14.75
N LEU A 106 15.19 12.36 -15.40
CA LEU A 106 14.41 11.62 -16.41
C LEU A 106 15.24 11.29 -17.65
N ARG A 107 16.08 12.22 -18.13
CA ARG A 107 17.03 11.97 -19.23
C ARG A 107 18.00 10.84 -18.88
N LEU A 108 18.56 10.85 -17.67
CA LEU A 108 19.45 9.79 -17.20
C LEU A 108 18.72 8.45 -17.07
N VAL A 109 17.51 8.43 -16.53
CA VAL A 109 16.70 7.21 -16.40
C VAL A 109 16.39 6.62 -17.79
N SER A 110 16.02 7.46 -18.76
CA SER A 110 15.80 7.02 -20.14
C SER A 110 17.09 6.46 -20.75
N GLN A 111 18.21 7.16 -20.62
CA GLN A 111 19.50 6.71 -21.13
C GLN A 111 19.93 5.38 -20.50
N ARG A 112 19.79 5.26 -19.18
CA ARG A 112 20.06 4.03 -18.41
C ARG A 112 19.24 2.87 -18.95
N ALA A 113 17.95 3.07 -19.16
CA ALA A 113 17.05 2.03 -19.62
C ALA A 113 17.40 1.53 -21.04
N HIS A 114 17.75 2.44 -21.95
CA HIS A 114 18.22 2.09 -23.30
C HIS A 114 19.58 1.39 -23.27
N ALA A 115 20.53 1.89 -22.48
CA ALA A 115 21.87 1.31 -22.38
C ALA A 115 21.82 -0.12 -21.79
N MET A 116 21.02 -0.34 -20.74
CA MET A 116 20.81 -1.66 -20.16
C MET A 116 20.16 -2.62 -21.16
N GLN A 117 19.12 -2.17 -21.86
CA GLN A 117 18.47 -2.99 -22.90
C GLN A 117 19.45 -3.39 -24.00
N ALA A 118 20.27 -2.46 -24.49
CA ALA A 118 21.28 -2.73 -25.51
C ALA A 118 22.40 -3.68 -25.01
N ALA A 119 22.76 -3.61 -23.73
CA ALA A 119 23.70 -4.56 -23.13
C ALA A 119 23.12 -5.98 -23.08
N CYS A 120 21.84 -6.11 -22.68
CA CYS A 120 21.13 -7.39 -22.67
C CYS A 120 21.03 -8.05 -24.05
N GLU A 121 20.86 -7.25 -25.11
CA GLU A 121 20.76 -7.75 -26.49
C GLU A 121 22.09 -8.29 -27.04
N LYS A 122 23.23 -7.88 -26.47
CA LYS A 122 24.57 -8.34 -26.90
C LYS A 122 24.94 -9.72 -26.36
N GLN A 123 24.45 -10.09 -25.18
CA GLN A 123 24.84 -11.32 -24.51
C GLN A 123 23.67 -11.94 -23.74
N ASN A 124 23.37 -13.19 -24.08
CA ASN A 124 22.35 -13.97 -23.38
C ASN A 124 22.73 -14.10 -21.90
N SER A 125 21.89 -13.54 -21.03
CA SER A 125 22.15 -13.41 -19.61
C SER A 125 20.83 -13.34 -18.84
N THR A 126 20.86 -13.56 -17.53
CA THR A 126 19.63 -13.60 -16.72
C THR A 126 19.91 -13.30 -15.25
N MET A 127 18.86 -13.32 -14.44
CA MET A 127 18.91 -13.18 -12.99
C MET A 127 18.09 -14.28 -12.34
N ALA A 128 18.43 -14.64 -11.10
CA ALA A 128 17.65 -15.58 -10.31
C ALA A 128 17.47 -15.14 -8.85
N ALA A 129 16.27 -15.27 -8.32
CA ALA A 129 15.98 -15.05 -6.91
C ALA A 129 16.24 -16.33 -6.10
N ILE A 130 17.12 -16.21 -5.10
CA ILE A 130 17.52 -17.26 -4.17
C ILE A 130 16.86 -16.98 -2.83
N LEU A 131 16.07 -17.93 -2.34
CA LEU A 131 15.30 -17.80 -1.12
C LEU A 131 15.71 -18.84 -0.07
N GLY A 132 15.85 -18.41 1.18
CA GLY A 132 16.08 -19.27 2.33
C GLY A 132 17.52 -19.73 2.54
N LEU A 133 18.50 -18.95 2.09
CA LEU A 133 19.92 -19.11 2.43
C LEU A 133 20.50 -17.80 2.93
N GLU A 134 21.52 -17.90 3.76
CA GLU A 134 22.37 -16.77 4.15
C GLU A 134 23.19 -16.27 2.95
N ASP A 135 23.48 -14.97 2.94
CA ASP A 135 24.13 -14.29 1.82
C ASP A 135 25.52 -14.90 1.51
N GLU A 136 26.29 -15.23 2.54
CA GLU A 136 27.65 -15.80 2.42
C GLU A 136 27.64 -17.14 1.69
N LYS A 137 26.58 -17.95 1.88
CA LYS A 137 26.45 -19.24 1.20
C LYS A 137 26.12 -19.05 -0.27
N VAL A 138 25.38 -18.01 -0.62
CA VAL A 138 25.12 -17.71 -2.03
C VAL A 138 26.37 -17.17 -2.71
N GLU A 139 27.09 -16.26 -2.04
CA GLU A 139 28.39 -15.73 -2.49
C GLU A 139 29.41 -16.84 -2.76
N GLU A 140 29.55 -17.78 -1.84
CA GLU A 140 30.46 -18.93 -1.97
C GLU A 140 30.14 -19.76 -3.23
N ILE A 141 28.86 -19.99 -3.55
CA ILE A 141 28.49 -20.72 -4.77
C ILE A 141 28.79 -19.90 -6.03
N CYS A 142 28.47 -18.60 -6.03
CA CYS A 142 28.75 -17.71 -7.15
C CYS A 142 30.25 -17.70 -7.50
N GLN A 143 31.13 -17.61 -6.49
CA GLN A 143 32.60 -17.61 -6.67
C GLN A 143 33.13 -18.95 -7.22
N ASN A 144 32.41 -20.05 -7.00
CA ASN A 144 32.79 -21.40 -7.44
C ASN A 144 32.14 -21.82 -8.77
N VAL A 145 31.52 -20.90 -9.49
CA VAL A 145 31.06 -21.09 -10.87
C VAL A 145 32.08 -20.41 -11.80
N ALA A 146 32.46 -21.10 -12.88
CA ALA A 146 33.57 -20.67 -13.74
C ALA A 146 33.22 -19.44 -14.59
N ASP A 147 31.98 -19.39 -15.12
CA ASP A 147 31.49 -18.27 -15.91
C ASP A 147 30.86 -17.19 -15.00
N ILE A 148 30.52 -16.03 -15.58
CA ILE A 148 30.11 -14.86 -14.78
C ILE A 148 28.76 -15.10 -14.10
N VAL A 149 28.75 -15.15 -12.77
CA VAL A 149 27.56 -15.06 -11.92
C VAL A 149 27.91 -14.42 -10.58
N VAL A 150 27.17 -13.39 -10.19
CA VAL A 150 27.44 -12.59 -8.98
C VAL A 150 26.16 -12.31 -8.20
N PRO A 151 26.24 -12.08 -6.88
CA PRO A 151 25.18 -11.42 -6.14
C PRO A 151 24.88 -10.03 -6.71
N ALA A 152 23.61 -9.77 -6.99
CA ALA A 152 23.14 -8.54 -7.61
C ALA A 152 22.22 -7.72 -6.70
N ASN A 153 21.33 -8.35 -5.93
CA ASN A 153 20.45 -7.62 -5.01
C ASN A 153 20.35 -8.33 -3.66
N TYR A 154 20.86 -7.68 -2.62
CA TYR A 154 20.75 -8.10 -1.23
C TYR A 154 19.46 -7.52 -0.63
N ASN A 155 18.32 -8.16 -0.90
CA ASN A 155 17.00 -7.52 -0.70
C ASN A 155 16.50 -7.57 0.74
N CYS A 156 16.70 -8.69 1.44
CA CYS A 156 16.42 -8.85 2.87
C CYS A 156 16.98 -10.20 3.32
N PRO A 157 17.07 -10.48 4.64
CA PRO A 157 17.52 -11.78 5.13
C PRO A 157 16.79 -12.94 4.45
N GLY A 158 17.57 -13.86 3.87
CA GLY A 158 17.05 -15.01 3.15
C GLY A 158 16.46 -14.71 1.77
N GLN A 159 16.71 -13.53 1.17
CA GLN A 159 16.31 -13.19 -0.20
C GLN A 159 17.42 -12.41 -0.92
N LEU A 160 18.21 -13.12 -1.71
CA LEU A 160 19.30 -12.59 -2.54
C LEU A 160 19.04 -12.88 -4.01
N VAL A 161 19.27 -11.91 -4.89
CA VAL A 161 19.20 -12.12 -6.34
C VAL A 161 20.61 -12.25 -6.90
N ILE A 162 20.86 -13.30 -7.69
CA ILE A 162 22.10 -13.48 -8.45
C ILE A 162 21.89 -13.10 -9.92
N SER A 163 22.96 -12.72 -10.60
CA SER A 163 22.93 -12.16 -11.96
C SER A 163 24.17 -12.56 -12.74
N GLY A 164 24.02 -12.93 -14.00
CA GLY A 164 25.14 -13.34 -14.83
C GLY A 164 24.74 -14.04 -16.12
N GLU A 165 25.68 -14.79 -16.70
CA GLU A 165 25.43 -15.61 -17.87
C GLU A 165 24.36 -16.66 -17.58
N THR A 166 23.43 -16.88 -18.51
CA THR A 166 22.26 -17.75 -18.28
C THR A 166 22.65 -19.14 -17.76
N LYS A 167 23.66 -19.76 -18.37
CA LYS A 167 24.14 -21.09 -17.96
C LYS A 167 24.80 -21.08 -16.58
N ALA A 168 25.57 -20.06 -16.24
CA ALA A 168 26.18 -19.94 -14.91
C ALA A 168 25.13 -19.68 -13.82
N VAL A 169 24.11 -18.87 -14.11
CA VAL A 169 22.98 -18.66 -13.20
C VAL A 169 22.19 -19.95 -12.99
N GLU A 170 21.93 -20.72 -14.04
CA GLU A 170 21.29 -22.04 -13.95
C GLU A 170 22.12 -23.01 -13.10
N GLN A 171 23.43 -23.11 -13.36
CA GLN A 171 24.35 -23.95 -12.60
C GLN A 171 24.41 -23.53 -11.12
N ALA A 172 24.47 -22.23 -10.84
CA ALA A 172 24.43 -21.71 -9.47
C ALA A 172 23.11 -22.08 -8.79
N CYS A 173 21.96 -21.93 -9.47
CA CYS A 173 20.66 -22.33 -8.94
C CYS A 173 20.60 -23.81 -8.57
N GLU A 174 21.16 -24.70 -9.38
CA GLU A 174 21.22 -26.14 -9.07
C GLU A 174 22.09 -26.42 -7.84
N LYS A 175 23.27 -25.81 -7.77
CA LYS A 175 24.18 -25.95 -6.61
C LYS A 175 23.53 -25.42 -5.32
N LEU A 176 22.87 -24.25 -5.40
CA LEU A 176 22.18 -23.63 -4.27
C LEU A 176 21.02 -24.47 -3.74
N LYS A 177 20.22 -25.07 -4.64
CA LYS A 177 19.17 -26.02 -4.25
C LYS A 177 19.74 -27.23 -3.51
N LYS A 178 20.89 -27.76 -3.93
CA LYS A 178 21.53 -28.92 -3.27
C LYS A 178 22.00 -28.63 -1.85
N ILE A 179 22.37 -27.38 -1.54
CA ILE A 179 22.81 -26.98 -0.20
C ILE A 179 21.69 -26.40 0.68
N GLY A 180 20.43 -26.47 0.23
CA GLY A 180 19.27 -26.16 1.06
C GLY A 180 18.52 -24.88 0.72
N ALA A 181 18.76 -24.22 -0.43
CA ALA A 181 17.91 -23.12 -0.86
C ALA A 181 16.44 -23.58 -0.96
N LYS A 182 15.55 -22.88 -0.23
CA LYS A 182 14.10 -23.14 -0.27
C LYS A 182 13.56 -23.00 -1.70
N ARG A 183 14.02 -21.97 -2.42
CA ARG A 183 13.72 -21.75 -3.85
C ARG A 183 14.93 -21.09 -4.53
N ALA A 184 15.17 -21.44 -5.78
CA ALA A 184 16.03 -20.70 -6.70
C ALA A 184 15.29 -20.57 -8.03
N LEU A 185 14.90 -19.35 -8.38
CA LEU A 185 13.92 -19.03 -9.43
C LEU A 185 14.53 -18.09 -10.45
N ILE A 186 14.62 -18.52 -11.72
CA ILE A 186 14.95 -17.62 -12.83
C ILE A 186 13.88 -16.54 -12.91
N LEU A 187 14.33 -15.29 -12.99
CA LEU A 187 13.47 -14.13 -13.08
C LEU A 187 13.12 -13.84 -14.55
N PRO A 188 11.89 -13.39 -14.85
CA PRO A 188 11.49 -13.01 -16.20
C PRO A 188 12.04 -11.62 -16.55
N VAL A 189 13.36 -11.52 -16.67
CA VAL A 189 14.10 -10.29 -17.02
C VAL A 189 14.91 -10.50 -18.29
N SER A 190 15.22 -9.41 -18.99
CA SER A 190 15.91 -9.46 -20.28
C SER A 190 17.43 -9.64 -20.18
N GLY A 191 18.04 -9.52 -18.99
CA GLY A 191 19.48 -9.75 -18.83
C GLY A 191 19.98 -9.66 -17.41
N ALA A 192 21.31 -9.67 -17.27
CA ALA A 192 22.03 -9.73 -16.00
C ALA A 192 22.33 -8.34 -15.41
N PHE A 193 21.30 -7.65 -14.91
CA PHE A 193 21.47 -6.36 -14.25
C PHE A 193 22.34 -6.46 -12.99
N HIS A 194 23.08 -5.39 -12.65
CA HIS A 194 23.95 -5.36 -11.45
C HIS A 194 25.03 -6.44 -11.47
N SER A 195 25.68 -6.60 -12.63
CA SER A 195 26.77 -7.55 -12.85
C SER A 195 27.82 -6.96 -13.79
N PRO A 196 29.03 -7.56 -13.87
CA PRO A 196 30.05 -7.14 -14.84
C PRO A 196 29.57 -7.14 -16.30
N LEU A 197 28.53 -7.90 -16.64
CA LEU A 197 27.96 -7.92 -18.00
C LEU A 197 27.28 -6.59 -18.37
N MET A 198 27.01 -5.72 -17.40
CA MET A 198 26.45 -4.38 -17.64
C MET A 198 27.53 -3.31 -17.91
N GLN A 199 28.82 -3.66 -18.00
CA GLN A 199 29.88 -2.68 -18.28
C GLN A 199 29.59 -1.80 -19.51
N PRO A 200 29.10 -2.32 -20.65
CA PRO A 200 28.76 -1.47 -21.80
C PRO A 200 27.66 -0.43 -21.47
N ALA A 201 26.70 -0.79 -20.62
CA ALA A 201 25.64 0.11 -20.21
C ALA A 201 26.15 1.17 -19.22
N GLU A 202 27.05 0.78 -18.31
CA GLU A 202 27.73 1.70 -17.39
C GLU A 202 28.57 2.72 -18.16
N ASP A 203 29.36 2.30 -19.15
CA ASP A 203 30.22 3.20 -19.93
C ASP A 203 29.40 4.29 -20.65
N ASP A 204 28.23 3.92 -21.18
CA ASP A 204 27.34 4.86 -21.85
C ASP A 204 26.59 5.78 -20.87
N LEU A 205 26.11 5.24 -19.75
CA LEU A 205 25.47 6.04 -18.71
C LEU A 205 26.46 6.99 -18.03
N ALA A 206 27.71 6.58 -17.83
CA ALA A 206 28.75 7.39 -17.22
C ALA A 206 29.03 8.67 -18.01
N LYS A 207 28.99 8.61 -19.35
CA LYS A 207 29.12 9.79 -20.20
C LYS A 207 27.99 10.78 -19.95
N ALA A 208 26.76 10.30 -19.83
CA ALA A 208 25.59 11.14 -19.56
C ALA A 208 25.63 11.73 -18.14
N ILE A 209 25.97 10.93 -17.14
CA ILE A 209 26.09 11.38 -15.73
C ILE A 209 27.14 12.49 -15.58
N LYS A 210 28.28 12.38 -16.27
CA LYS A 210 29.36 13.39 -16.20
C LYS A 210 28.99 14.75 -16.81
N ASN A 211 27.96 14.79 -17.66
CA ASN A 211 27.49 16.01 -18.30
C ASN A 211 26.37 16.71 -17.51
N ILE A 212 25.97 16.16 -16.36
CA ILE A 212 24.92 16.72 -15.51
C ILE A 212 25.56 17.24 -14.22
N GLU A 213 25.07 18.40 -13.78
CA GLU A 213 25.50 18.99 -12.52
C GLU A 213 24.77 18.34 -11.34
N PHE A 214 25.55 17.80 -10.41
CA PHE A 214 25.03 17.23 -9.16
C PHE A 214 25.12 18.28 -8.06
N GLN A 215 24.00 18.59 -7.44
CA GLN A 215 23.94 19.52 -6.31
C GLN A 215 24.21 18.81 -4.99
N GLU A 216 24.64 19.57 -3.97
CA GLU A 216 24.77 19.03 -2.62
C GLU A 216 23.41 18.57 -2.08
N ALA A 217 23.37 17.36 -1.53
CA ALA A 217 22.12 16.76 -1.09
C ALA A 217 21.61 17.43 0.20
N VAL A 218 20.31 17.72 0.27
CA VAL A 218 19.70 18.35 1.46
C VAL A 218 19.58 17.39 2.67
N CYS A 219 19.81 16.10 2.44
CA CYS A 219 19.92 15.05 3.45
C CYS A 219 20.78 13.89 2.89
N PRO A 220 21.30 12.99 3.75
CA PRO A 220 22.07 11.84 3.29
C PRO A 220 21.32 10.95 2.28
N VAL A 221 21.97 10.67 1.15
CA VAL A 221 21.52 9.70 0.14
C VAL A 221 22.25 8.39 0.39
N TYR A 222 21.54 7.33 0.76
CA TYR A 222 22.10 5.99 0.92
C TYR A 222 22.12 5.28 -0.42
N GLN A 223 23.32 5.12 -0.97
CA GLN A 223 23.50 4.63 -2.33
C GLN A 223 23.71 3.13 -2.37
N ASN A 224 23.11 2.49 -3.37
CA ASN A 224 23.06 1.03 -3.48
C ASN A 224 24.44 0.36 -3.54
N PHE A 225 25.41 1.03 -4.17
CA PHE A 225 26.76 0.51 -4.37
C PHE A 225 27.57 0.39 -3.06
N THR A 226 27.49 1.43 -2.21
CA THR A 226 28.30 1.55 -0.99
C THR A 226 27.53 1.21 0.29
N ALA A 227 26.19 1.24 0.22
CA ALA A 227 25.27 1.19 1.35
C ALA A 227 25.43 2.32 2.38
N LYS A 228 26.15 3.39 2.06
CA LYS A 228 26.44 4.50 2.99
C LYS A 228 25.71 5.76 2.57
N GLY A 229 25.24 6.51 3.57
CA GLY A 229 24.69 7.85 3.39
C GLY A 229 25.80 8.87 3.13
N THR A 230 25.61 9.75 2.14
CA THR A 230 26.48 10.91 1.90
C THR A 230 25.66 12.07 1.36
N THR A 231 26.11 13.30 1.61
CA THR A 231 25.57 14.52 0.99
C THR A 231 26.48 15.05 -0.12
N ASN A 232 27.68 14.49 -0.28
CA ASN A 232 28.69 15.00 -1.19
C ASN A 232 28.35 14.68 -2.66
N PRO A 233 28.15 15.67 -3.52
CA PRO A 233 27.69 15.45 -4.90
C PRO A 233 28.68 14.63 -5.74
N THR A 234 29.98 14.81 -5.55
CA THR A 234 31.01 14.05 -6.28
C THR A 234 31.01 12.58 -5.89
N GLN A 235 30.87 12.27 -4.60
CA GLN A 235 30.72 10.88 -4.15
C GLN A 235 29.43 10.26 -4.71
N ILE A 236 28.34 11.03 -4.68
CA ILE A 236 27.04 10.59 -5.21
C ILE A 236 27.14 10.23 -6.69
N GLN A 237 27.71 11.13 -7.49
CA GLN A 237 27.91 10.92 -8.92
C GLN A 237 28.75 9.67 -9.22
N ASN A 238 29.89 9.50 -8.53
CA ASN A 238 30.78 8.35 -8.74
C ASN A 238 30.10 7.02 -8.37
N ASN A 239 29.41 6.97 -7.23
CA ASN A 239 28.69 5.78 -6.79
C ASN A 239 27.53 5.43 -7.74
N LEU A 240 26.84 6.43 -8.30
CA LEU A 240 25.76 6.22 -9.27
C LEU A 240 26.27 5.61 -10.58
N ILE A 241 27.47 5.99 -11.02
CA ILE A 241 28.13 5.37 -12.19
C ILE A 241 28.36 3.88 -11.92
N SER A 242 28.98 3.53 -10.78
CA SER A 242 29.28 2.13 -10.42
C SER A 242 28.04 1.28 -10.07
N GLN A 243 26.85 1.87 -10.03
CA GLN A 243 25.62 1.18 -9.63
C GLN A 243 25.22 0.06 -10.60
N LEU A 244 25.50 0.21 -11.90
CA LEU A 244 25.02 -0.75 -12.92
C LEU A 244 25.79 -2.06 -12.93
N THR A 245 27.08 -2.03 -12.60
CA THR A 245 27.93 -3.23 -12.50
C THR A 245 28.07 -3.74 -11.06
N GLY A 246 27.78 -2.90 -10.07
CA GLY A 246 27.79 -3.24 -8.66
C GLY A 246 26.45 -3.75 -8.13
N ALA A 247 26.51 -4.45 -6.99
CA ALA A 247 25.34 -4.97 -6.31
C ALA A 247 24.49 -3.87 -5.65
N VAL A 248 23.18 -4.11 -5.60
CA VAL A 248 22.21 -3.34 -4.82
C VAL A 248 22.21 -3.86 -3.38
N ARG A 249 22.91 -3.16 -2.50
CA ARG A 249 23.07 -3.52 -1.07
C ARG A 249 21.90 -3.02 -0.21
N TRP A 250 20.67 -3.33 -0.62
CA TRP A 250 19.45 -2.78 0.01
C TRP A 250 19.34 -3.11 1.50
N THR A 251 19.64 -4.34 1.89
CA THR A 251 19.65 -4.77 3.30
C THR A 251 20.59 -3.91 4.12
N GLN A 252 21.81 -3.67 3.61
CA GLN A 252 22.80 -2.85 4.29
C GLN A 252 22.42 -1.37 4.29
N CYS A 253 21.81 -0.84 3.21
CA CYS A 253 21.29 0.53 3.20
C CYS A 253 20.29 0.74 4.34
N VAL A 254 19.29 -0.13 4.47
CA VAL A 254 18.27 -0.04 5.52
C VAL A 254 18.88 -0.19 6.91
N GLN A 255 19.78 -1.16 7.11
CA GLN A 255 20.49 -1.34 8.38
C GLN A 255 21.30 -0.11 8.79
N ASN A 256 22.02 0.51 7.84
CA ASN A 256 22.81 1.70 8.10
C ASN A 256 21.91 2.92 8.36
N MET A 257 20.80 3.07 7.64
CA MET A 257 19.80 4.12 7.93
C MET A 257 19.26 3.99 9.36
N ILE A 258 18.94 2.77 9.80
CA ILE A 258 18.47 2.52 11.17
C ILE A 258 19.57 2.82 12.19
N ALA A 259 20.81 2.38 11.92
CA ALA A 259 21.96 2.67 12.78
C ALA A 259 22.22 4.18 12.92
N ASP A 260 21.91 4.95 11.88
CA ASP A 260 22.01 6.41 11.85
C ASP A 260 20.76 7.13 12.42
N GLY A 261 19.78 6.40 12.97
CA GLY A 261 18.64 6.96 13.71
C GLY A 261 17.32 7.07 12.92
N VAL A 262 17.21 6.45 11.74
CA VAL A 262 15.93 6.33 11.03
C VAL A 262 15.04 5.32 11.73
N GLU A 263 13.81 5.75 12.04
CA GLU A 263 12.80 4.97 12.76
C GLU A 263 11.52 4.80 11.92
N GLU A 264 11.28 5.71 10.97
CA GLU A 264 10.13 5.72 10.08
C GLU A 264 10.59 5.69 8.61
N PHE A 265 10.00 4.80 7.81
CA PHE A 265 10.21 4.70 6.36
C PHE A 265 8.91 4.95 5.60
N VAL A 266 8.95 5.86 4.63
CA VAL A 266 7.83 6.15 3.72
C VAL A 266 8.19 5.69 2.30
N GLU A 267 7.51 4.67 1.80
CA GLU A 267 7.66 4.22 0.41
C GLU A 267 6.88 5.13 -0.54
N ILE A 268 7.60 5.78 -1.45
CA ILE A 268 7.08 6.76 -2.42
C ILE A 268 7.23 6.20 -3.82
N GLY A 269 6.13 5.77 -4.41
CA GLY A 269 6.13 5.17 -5.74
C GLY A 269 5.03 4.13 -5.88
N PRO A 270 4.98 3.41 -7.00
CA PRO A 270 3.98 2.38 -7.19
C PRO A 270 4.27 1.18 -6.28
N GLY A 271 3.22 0.52 -5.79
CA GLY A 271 3.33 -0.74 -5.04
C GLY A 271 3.67 -0.59 -3.55
N LYS A 272 4.17 -1.68 -2.96
CA LYS A 272 4.51 -1.81 -1.53
C LYS A 272 5.70 -2.74 -1.30
N THR A 273 6.58 -2.84 -2.28
CA THR A 273 7.64 -3.85 -2.31
C THR A 273 8.66 -3.56 -1.23
N LEU A 274 9.09 -2.30 -1.12
CA LEU A 274 10.10 -1.92 -0.13
C LEU A 274 9.55 -2.01 1.29
N GLN A 275 8.27 -1.72 1.52
CA GLN A 275 7.62 -1.98 2.81
C GLN A 275 7.82 -3.43 3.26
N GLY A 276 7.58 -4.39 2.37
CA GLY A 276 7.76 -5.81 2.66
C GLY A 276 9.22 -6.21 2.91
N LEU A 277 10.17 -5.60 2.17
CA LEU A 277 11.61 -5.85 2.35
C LEU A 277 12.11 -5.27 3.68
N ILE A 278 11.80 -4.02 3.98
CA ILE A 278 12.19 -3.32 5.21
C ILE A 278 11.67 -4.07 6.43
N LYS A 279 10.40 -4.50 6.42
CA LYS A 279 9.80 -5.26 7.53
C LYS A 279 10.53 -6.58 7.83
N LYS A 280 11.09 -7.23 6.80
CA LYS A 280 11.91 -8.45 6.97
C LYS A 280 13.33 -8.15 7.46
N ILE A 281 13.86 -6.97 7.16
CA ILE A 281 15.18 -6.52 7.64
C ILE A 281 15.09 -6.12 9.12
N ASN A 282 14.05 -5.36 9.47
CA ASN A 282 13.76 -4.98 10.85
C ASN A 282 12.24 -4.80 11.04
N GLY A 283 11.65 -5.58 11.95
CA GLY A 283 10.21 -5.55 12.23
C GLY A 283 9.75 -4.44 13.16
N ASN A 284 10.68 -3.68 13.76
CA ASN A 284 10.40 -2.68 14.80
C ASN A 284 10.30 -1.25 14.27
N VAL A 285 10.65 -1.00 13.01
CA VAL A 285 10.55 0.33 12.40
C VAL A 285 9.13 0.61 11.93
N GLU A 286 8.72 1.87 11.96
CA GLU A 286 7.47 2.30 11.36
C GLU A 286 7.62 2.36 9.83
N ILE A 287 6.62 1.85 9.11
CA ILE A 287 6.68 1.76 7.65
C ILE A 287 5.31 2.10 7.08
N SER A 288 5.28 3.08 6.18
CA SER A 288 4.09 3.51 5.47
C SER A 288 4.37 3.63 3.96
N GLY A 289 3.31 3.87 3.18
CA GLY A 289 3.42 4.15 1.76
C GLY A 289 2.43 5.23 1.36
N ILE A 290 2.72 5.93 0.26
CA ILE A 290 1.80 6.92 -0.28
C ILE A 290 0.73 6.20 -1.10
N PHE A 291 -0.47 6.09 -0.54
CA PHE A 291 -1.66 5.67 -1.28
C PHE A 291 -2.56 6.88 -1.48
N LEU A 292 -2.86 7.27 -2.72
CA LEU A 292 -3.68 8.47 -3.01
C LEU A 292 -5.07 8.48 -2.38
N HIS A 293 -5.59 7.30 -2.01
CA HIS A 293 -6.85 7.17 -1.30
C HIS A 293 -6.79 7.84 0.09
N SER A 294 -5.62 7.92 0.75
CA SER A 294 -5.48 8.67 2.02
C SER A 294 -5.35 10.17 1.80
N ILE A 295 -4.66 10.62 0.74
CA ILE A 295 -4.38 12.05 0.49
C ILE A 295 -5.57 12.79 -0.14
N ALA A 296 -6.32 12.14 -1.04
CA ALA A 296 -7.47 12.75 -1.69
C ALA A 296 -8.66 12.94 -0.74
N ALA A 297 -8.88 11.98 0.17
CA ALA A 297 -9.83 12.13 1.26
C ALA A 297 -9.47 13.37 2.11
N LEU A 298 -8.22 13.45 2.58
CA LEU A 298 -7.72 14.56 3.40
C LEU A 298 -7.84 15.94 2.69
N LYS A 299 -7.58 16.02 1.38
CA LYS A 299 -7.75 17.28 0.61
C LYS A 299 -9.19 17.66 0.34
N PHE A 300 -10.08 16.71 0.02
CA PHE A 300 -11.51 16.99 -0.19
C PHE A 300 -12.18 17.55 1.08
N ILE A 301 -11.89 16.94 2.23
CA ILE A 301 -12.35 17.41 3.55
C ILE A 301 -11.84 18.83 3.86
N SER A 302 -10.68 19.21 3.32
CA SER A 302 -10.11 20.55 3.54
C SER A 302 -10.74 21.65 2.67
N SER A 303 -11.32 21.29 1.51
CA SER A 303 -11.90 22.25 0.56
C SER A 303 -13.41 22.41 0.70
N GLU A 304 -14.13 21.36 1.11
CA GLU A 304 -15.57 21.42 1.41
C GLU A 304 -15.79 20.85 2.81
N LYS A 305 -16.31 21.67 3.72
CA LYS A 305 -16.64 21.22 5.08
C LYS A 305 -17.95 20.43 5.01
N PRO A 306 -17.95 19.11 5.27
CA PRO A 306 -19.20 18.36 5.27
C PRO A 306 -20.11 18.86 6.40
N SER A 307 -21.43 18.91 6.13
CA SER A 307 -22.42 19.21 7.16
C SER A 307 -22.60 18.06 8.16
N ALA A 308 -22.25 16.84 7.77
CA ALA A 308 -22.23 15.63 8.59
C ALA A 308 -21.34 14.57 7.95
N VAL A 309 -20.84 13.62 8.76
CA VAL A 309 -20.08 12.47 8.27
C VAL A 309 -20.60 11.16 8.87
N ALA A 310 -20.48 10.08 8.11
CA ALA A 310 -20.76 8.72 8.56
C ALA A 310 -19.81 7.75 7.85
N GLY A 311 -19.41 6.70 8.55
CA GLY A 311 -18.65 5.60 7.96
C GLY A 311 -19.35 4.28 8.21
N HIS A 312 -19.26 3.34 7.27
CA HIS A 312 -19.85 2.00 7.43
C HIS A 312 -18.84 1.04 8.08
N SER A 313 -19.16 0.52 9.26
CA SER A 313 -18.32 -0.37 10.05
C SER A 313 -16.91 0.21 10.26
N LEU A 314 -15.88 -0.37 9.63
CA LEU A 314 -14.50 0.11 9.68
C LEU A 314 -14.36 1.54 9.10
N GLY A 315 -15.22 1.94 8.17
CA GLY A 315 -15.23 3.29 7.61
C GLY A 315 -15.50 4.38 8.66
N GLU A 316 -16.02 4.04 9.85
CA GLU A 316 -16.27 5.01 10.92
C GLU A 316 -14.97 5.71 11.35
N PHE A 317 -13.81 5.04 11.33
CA PHE A 317 -12.51 5.67 11.59
C PHE A 317 -12.16 6.75 10.56
N SER A 318 -12.47 6.53 9.29
CA SER A 318 -12.28 7.54 8.24
C SER A 318 -13.20 8.75 8.44
N ALA A 319 -14.44 8.53 8.89
CA ALA A 319 -15.35 9.60 9.25
C ALA A 319 -14.83 10.42 10.46
N LEU A 320 -14.21 9.77 11.45
CA LEU A 320 -13.59 10.46 12.58
C LEU A 320 -12.41 11.34 12.17
N VAL A 321 -11.57 10.88 11.24
CA VAL A 321 -10.51 11.71 10.66
C VAL A 321 -11.12 12.87 9.87
N ALA A 322 -12.19 12.62 9.10
CA ALA A 322 -12.89 13.63 8.32
C ALA A 322 -13.51 14.74 9.19
N ALA A 323 -14.03 14.38 10.35
CA ALA A 323 -14.56 15.34 11.31
C ALA A 323 -13.50 15.89 12.28
N ASN A 324 -12.20 15.66 12.00
CA ASN A 324 -11.09 16.12 12.82
C ASN A 324 -11.14 15.65 14.29
N VAL A 325 -11.83 14.54 14.56
CA VAL A 325 -11.91 13.93 15.89
C VAL A 325 -10.63 13.17 16.21
N LEU A 326 -10.06 12.50 15.21
CA LEU A 326 -8.79 11.79 15.28
C LEU A 326 -7.83 12.33 14.23
N ASN A 327 -6.55 12.42 14.58
CA ASN A 327 -5.53 12.56 13.57
C ASN A 327 -5.36 11.23 12.80
N PHE A 328 -4.74 11.31 11.62
CA PHE A 328 -4.61 10.16 10.72
C PHE A 328 -3.79 9.01 11.34
N GLU A 329 -2.73 9.34 12.08
CA GLU A 329 -1.81 8.37 12.69
C GLU A 329 -2.51 7.56 13.78
N ASP A 330 -3.24 8.22 14.67
CA ASP A 330 -4.00 7.58 15.75
C ASP A 330 -5.18 6.78 15.20
N ALA A 331 -5.85 7.26 14.15
CA ALA A 331 -6.86 6.48 13.45
C ALA A 331 -6.27 5.19 12.86
N LEU A 332 -5.10 5.24 12.21
CA LEU A 332 -4.41 4.06 11.71
C LEU A 332 -3.99 3.09 12.82
N ARG A 333 -3.45 3.62 13.93
CA ARG A 333 -3.10 2.81 15.11
C ARG A 333 -4.31 2.08 15.66
N LEU A 334 -5.45 2.77 15.83
CA LEU A 334 -6.69 2.16 16.31
C LEU A 334 -7.27 1.14 15.34
N VAL A 335 -7.22 1.39 14.03
CA VAL A 335 -7.65 0.42 13.01
C VAL A 335 -6.81 -0.86 13.11
N SER A 336 -5.49 -0.72 13.24
CA SER A 336 -4.58 -1.86 13.42
C SER A 336 -4.88 -2.60 14.72
N GLN A 337 -5.01 -1.91 15.85
CA GLN A 337 -5.31 -2.50 17.15
C GLN A 337 -6.66 -3.22 17.16
N ARG A 338 -7.70 -2.60 16.58
CA ARG A 338 -9.02 -3.21 16.39
C ARG A 338 -8.93 -4.50 15.57
N ALA A 339 -8.18 -4.51 14.47
CA ALA A 339 -8.02 -5.70 13.65
C ALA A 339 -7.33 -6.85 14.40
N HIS A 340 -6.25 -6.58 15.13
CA HIS A 340 -5.57 -7.58 15.96
C HIS A 340 -6.48 -8.11 17.08
N ALA A 341 -7.20 -7.23 17.76
CA ALA A 341 -8.13 -7.59 18.83
C ALA A 341 -9.27 -8.47 18.31
N MET A 342 -9.86 -8.11 17.15
CA MET A 342 -10.89 -8.91 16.48
C MET A 342 -10.36 -10.29 16.07
N GLN A 343 -9.16 -10.35 15.48
CA GLN A 343 -8.53 -11.61 15.08
C GLN A 343 -8.30 -12.53 16.29
N ALA A 344 -7.76 -12.00 17.39
CA ALA A 344 -7.54 -12.75 18.62
C ALA A 344 -8.85 -13.23 19.27
N ALA A 345 -9.94 -12.47 19.15
CA ALA A 345 -11.27 -12.89 19.60
C ALA A 345 -11.81 -14.05 18.75
N CYS A 346 -11.59 -14.02 17.43
CA CYS A 346 -12.03 -15.07 16.51
C CYS A 346 -11.32 -16.42 16.75
N GLU A 347 -10.08 -16.41 17.25
CA GLU A 347 -9.32 -17.62 17.56
C GLU A 347 -9.85 -18.39 18.77
N LYS A 348 -10.69 -17.77 19.61
CA LYS A 348 -11.21 -18.40 20.84
C LYS A 348 -12.39 -19.33 20.60
N GLN A 349 -13.15 -19.12 19.51
CA GLN A 349 -14.34 -19.91 19.22
C GLN A 349 -14.71 -19.84 17.73
N ASN A 350 -15.21 -20.96 17.21
CA ASN A 350 -15.71 -21.02 15.84
C ASN A 350 -16.97 -20.17 15.69
N SER A 351 -16.89 -19.16 14.84
CA SER A 351 -17.95 -18.20 14.63
C SER A 351 -17.95 -17.71 13.18
N THR A 352 -19.07 -17.17 12.71
CA THR A 352 -19.19 -16.74 11.31
C THR A 352 -20.26 -15.66 11.15
N MET A 353 -20.44 -15.20 9.92
CA MET A 353 -21.47 -14.26 9.53
C MET A 353 -22.21 -14.77 8.29
N ALA A 354 -23.45 -14.34 8.09
CA ALA A 354 -24.22 -14.65 6.91
C ALA A 354 -24.99 -13.45 6.38
N ALA A 355 -24.95 -13.26 5.06
CA ALA A 355 -25.75 -12.25 4.38
C ALA A 355 -27.16 -12.79 4.09
N ILE A 356 -28.16 -12.05 4.56
CA ILE A 356 -29.59 -12.32 4.40
C ILE A 356 -30.18 -11.28 3.45
N LEU A 357 -30.85 -11.73 2.40
CA LEU A 357 -31.45 -10.88 1.38
C LEU A 357 -32.92 -11.22 1.15
N GLY A 358 -33.75 -10.18 1.03
CA GLY A 358 -35.14 -10.27 0.61
C GLY A 358 -36.14 -10.57 1.72
N LEU A 359 -35.80 -10.30 2.99
CA LEU A 359 -36.72 -10.32 4.12
C LEU A 359 -36.66 -8.98 4.85
N GLU A 360 -37.79 -8.60 5.47
CA GLU A 360 -37.84 -7.47 6.41
C GLU A 360 -37.00 -7.78 7.66
N ASP A 361 -36.40 -6.74 8.24
CA ASP A 361 -35.45 -6.86 9.34
C ASP A 361 -36.07 -7.54 10.57
N GLU A 362 -37.35 -7.24 10.87
CA GLU A 362 -38.07 -7.81 12.02
C GLU A 362 -38.21 -9.33 11.93
N LYS A 363 -38.40 -9.86 10.72
CA LYS A 363 -38.47 -11.32 10.50
C LYS A 363 -37.12 -11.97 10.72
N VAL A 364 -36.04 -11.29 10.36
CA VAL A 364 -34.68 -11.81 10.58
C VAL A 364 -34.36 -11.82 12.07
N GLU A 365 -34.70 -10.74 12.77
CA GLU A 365 -34.56 -10.61 14.21
C GLU A 365 -35.33 -11.70 14.97
N GLU A 366 -36.59 -11.92 14.61
CA GLU A 366 -37.43 -12.97 15.22
C GLU A 366 -36.78 -14.35 15.08
N ILE A 367 -36.22 -14.68 13.91
CA ILE A 367 -35.51 -15.96 13.73
C ILE A 367 -34.26 -16.03 14.60
N CYS A 368 -33.46 -14.97 14.67
CA CYS A 368 -32.24 -14.94 15.49
C CYS A 368 -32.55 -15.16 16.98
N GLN A 369 -33.60 -14.51 17.50
CA GLN A 369 -34.05 -14.66 18.89
C GLN A 369 -34.54 -16.08 19.21
N ASN A 370 -35.00 -16.82 18.21
CA ASN A 370 -35.53 -18.19 18.34
C ASN A 370 -34.48 -19.27 18.05
N VAL A 371 -33.20 -18.92 17.98
CA VAL A 371 -32.06 -19.85 17.92
C VAL A 371 -31.42 -19.89 19.30
N ALA A 372 -31.09 -21.11 19.79
CA ALA A 372 -30.68 -21.30 21.18
C ALA A 372 -29.29 -20.72 21.49
N ASP A 373 -28.38 -20.83 20.53
CA ASP A 373 -26.99 -20.34 20.63
C ASP A 373 -26.88 -18.91 20.05
N ILE A 374 -25.74 -18.26 20.26
CA ILE A 374 -25.58 -16.84 19.91
C ILE A 374 -25.66 -16.63 18.40
N VAL A 375 -26.70 -15.93 17.95
CA VAL A 375 -26.83 -15.34 16.61
C VAL A 375 -27.62 -14.04 16.70
N VAL A 376 -27.08 -12.97 16.12
CA VAL A 376 -27.67 -11.63 16.18
C VAL A 376 -27.58 -10.93 14.82
N PRO A 377 -28.46 -9.96 14.52
CA PRO A 377 -28.21 -9.01 13.45
C PRO A 377 -26.95 -8.20 13.75
N ALA A 378 -26.03 -8.18 12.80
CA ALA A 378 -24.75 -7.49 12.87
C ALA A 378 -24.69 -6.24 11.98
N ASN A 379 -25.34 -6.25 10.81
CA ASN A 379 -25.34 -5.09 9.92
C ASN A 379 -26.70 -4.90 9.24
N TYR A 380 -27.31 -3.74 9.45
CA TYR A 380 -28.53 -3.29 8.76
C TYR A 380 -28.15 -2.40 7.57
N ASN A 381 -27.87 -3.01 6.41
CA ASN A 381 -27.20 -2.31 5.30
C ASN A 381 -28.14 -1.47 4.43
N CYS A 382 -29.33 -1.97 4.15
CA CYS A 382 -30.43 -1.26 3.49
C CYS A 382 -31.70 -2.13 3.60
N PRO A 383 -32.90 -1.63 3.30
CA PRO A 383 -34.12 -2.42 3.32
C PRO A 383 -33.95 -3.75 2.55
N GLY A 384 -34.26 -4.86 3.22
CA GLY A 384 -34.14 -6.20 2.66
C GLY A 384 -32.71 -6.75 2.53
N GLN A 385 -31.70 -6.12 3.13
CA GLN A 385 -30.30 -6.57 3.13
C GLN A 385 -29.67 -6.41 4.51
N LEU A 386 -29.53 -7.53 5.21
CA LEU A 386 -29.05 -7.61 6.59
C LEU A 386 -27.97 -8.69 6.72
N VAL A 387 -27.01 -8.52 7.62
CA VAL A 387 -26.00 -9.55 7.94
C VAL A 387 -26.20 -10.03 9.37
N ILE A 388 -26.32 -11.33 9.57
CA ILE A 388 -26.35 -11.95 10.90
C ILE A 388 -24.96 -12.47 11.27
N SER A 389 -24.69 -12.57 12.57
CA SER A 389 -23.37 -12.89 13.13
C SER A 389 -23.52 -13.69 14.40
N GLY A 390 -22.68 -14.71 14.58
CA GLY A 390 -22.76 -15.57 15.76
C GLY A 390 -21.94 -16.84 15.66
N GLU A 391 -22.25 -17.80 16.53
CA GLU A 391 -21.65 -19.13 16.49
C GLU A 391 -21.98 -19.84 15.17
N THR A 392 -21.03 -20.57 14.60
CA THR A 392 -21.18 -21.15 13.25
C THR A 392 -22.47 -21.96 13.10
N LYS A 393 -22.75 -22.85 14.06
CA LYS A 393 -23.97 -23.70 14.04
C LYS A 393 -25.25 -22.88 14.20
N ALA A 394 -25.23 -21.84 15.03
CA ALA A 394 -26.36 -20.95 15.25
C ALA A 394 -26.70 -20.17 13.96
N VAL A 395 -25.68 -19.63 13.30
CA VAL A 395 -25.81 -18.91 12.03
C VAL A 395 -26.30 -19.84 10.92
N GLU A 396 -25.79 -21.07 10.84
CA GLU A 396 -26.28 -22.08 9.89
C GLU A 396 -27.76 -22.42 10.13
N GLN A 397 -28.15 -22.66 11.38
CA GLN A 397 -29.54 -22.93 11.75
C GLN A 397 -30.46 -21.74 11.42
N ALA A 398 -30.03 -20.51 11.75
CA ALA A 398 -30.76 -19.31 11.38
C ALA A 398 -30.92 -19.21 9.86
N CYS A 399 -29.86 -19.45 9.08
CA CYS A 399 -29.93 -19.44 7.62
C CYS A 399 -30.95 -20.45 7.07
N GLU A 400 -31.01 -21.66 7.62
CA GLU A 400 -32.00 -22.66 7.21
C GLU A 400 -33.43 -22.21 7.50
N LYS A 401 -33.68 -21.67 8.70
CA LYS A 401 -34.99 -21.13 9.08
C LYS A 401 -35.41 -19.95 8.20
N LEU A 402 -34.48 -19.03 7.92
CA LEU A 402 -34.71 -17.86 7.06
C LEU A 402 -35.05 -18.26 5.62
N LYS A 403 -34.38 -19.28 5.07
CA LYS A 403 -34.73 -19.83 3.74
C LYS A 403 -36.15 -20.38 3.72
N LYS A 404 -36.61 -21.06 4.79
CA LYS A 404 -37.96 -21.64 4.88
C LYS A 404 -39.07 -20.56 4.88
N ILE A 405 -38.79 -19.37 5.40
CA ILE A 405 -39.75 -18.25 5.42
C ILE A 405 -39.61 -17.29 4.23
N GLY A 406 -38.80 -17.65 3.23
CA GLY A 406 -38.76 -16.94 1.94
C GLY A 406 -37.58 -16.00 1.72
N ALA A 407 -36.49 -16.11 2.48
CA ALA A 407 -35.25 -15.38 2.15
C ALA A 407 -34.79 -15.69 0.72
N LYS A 408 -34.58 -14.66 -0.10
CA LYS A 408 -34.03 -14.80 -1.46
C LYS A 408 -32.62 -15.39 -1.42
N ARG A 409 -31.83 -14.98 -0.42
CA ARG A 409 -30.50 -15.54 -0.13
C ARG A 409 -30.26 -15.54 1.38
N ALA A 410 -29.60 -16.58 1.86
CA ALA A 410 -28.99 -16.65 3.18
C ALA A 410 -27.66 -17.38 3.00
N LEU A 411 -26.57 -16.60 2.91
CA LEU A 411 -25.25 -17.03 2.46
C LEU A 411 -24.21 -16.80 3.55
N ILE A 412 -23.54 -17.87 3.97
CA ILE A 412 -22.37 -17.77 4.84
C ILE A 412 -21.29 -16.94 4.12
N LEU A 413 -20.72 -15.99 4.84
CA LEU A 413 -19.69 -15.10 4.32
C LEU A 413 -18.29 -15.69 4.56
N PRO A 414 -17.33 -15.48 3.64
CA PRO A 414 -15.95 -15.93 3.79
C PRO A 414 -15.19 -14.98 4.73
N VAL A 415 -15.56 -14.97 6.01
CA VAL A 415 -14.96 -14.14 7.06
C VAL A 415 -14.38 -15.00 8.18
N SER A 416 -13.42 -14.46 8.91
CA SER A 416 -12.71 -15.20 9.97
C SER A 416 -13.48 -15.32 11.28
N GLY A 417 -14.58 -14.59 11.48
CA GLY A 417 -15.42 -14.74 12.66
C GLY A 417 -16.67 -13.87 12.68
N ALA A 418 -17.35 -13.86 13.83
CA ALA A 418 -18.63 -13.19 14.06
C ALA A 418 -18.47 -11.74 14.55
N PHE A 419 -18.14 -10.83 13.64
CA PHE A 419 -18.02 -9.41 13.95
C PHE A 419 -19.38 -8.78 14.31
N HIS A 420 -19.37 -7.69 15.10
CA HIS A 420 -20.59 -6.99 15.52
C HIS A 420 -21.57 -7.89 16.28
N SER A 421 -21.05 -8.67 17.24
CA SER A 421 -21.82 -9.60 18.06
C SER A 421 -21.24 -9.70 19.48
N PRO A 422 -21.99 -10.24 20.46
CA PRO A 422 -21.48 -10.47 21.81
C PRO A 422 -20.18 -11.29 21.87
N LEU A 423 -19.89 -12.09 20.84
CA LEU A 423 -18.65 -12.88 20.73
C LEU A 423 -17.39 -12.02 20.60
N MET A 424 -17.53 -10.73 20.28
CA MET A 424 -16.43 -9.76 20.17
C MET A 424 -16.12 -9.03 21.48
N GLN A 425 -16.72 -9.40 22.62
CA GLN A 425 -16.43 -8.76 23.92
C GLN A 425 -14.92 -8.67 24.24
N PRO A 426 -14.09 -9.71 24.00
CA PRO A 426 -12.66 -9.60 24.24
C PRO A 426 -11.98 -8.54 23.36
N ALA A 427 -12.45 -8.37 22.13
CA ALA A 427 -11.93 -7.35 21.22
C ALA A 427 -12.35 -5.94 21.65
N GLU A 428 -13.59 -5.81 22.16
CA GLU A 428 -14.10 -4.56 22.73
C GLU A 428 -13.24 -4.11 23.92
N ASP A 429 -12.94 -5.02 24.84
CA ASP A 429 -12.10 -4.72 26.02
C ASP A 429 -10.69 -4.25 25.61
N ASP A 430 -10.11 -4.85 24.58
CA ASP A 430 -8.78 -4.48 24.10
C ASP A 430 -8.78 -3.17 23.32
N LEU A 431 -9.81 -2.90 22.50
CA LEU A 431 -9.98 -1.61 21.85
C LEU A 431 -10.23 -0.49 22.89
N ALA A 432 -10.99 -0.76 23.95
CA ALA A 432 -11.21 0.19 25.02
C ALA A 432 -9.90 0.57 25.74
N LYS A 433 -8.98 -0.38 25.93
CA LYS A 433 -7.64 -0.11 26.47
C LYS A 433 -6.80 0.75 25.51
N ALA A 434 -6.86 0.44 24.22
CA ALA A 434 -6.16 1.19 23.18
C ALA A 434 -6.62 2.66 23.12
N ILE A 435 -7.93 2.89 23.15
CA ILE A 435 -8.52 4.23 23.04
C ILE A 435 -8.17 5.12 24.24
N LYS A 436 -7.96 4.56 25.43
CA LYS A 436 -7.64 5.36 26.64
C LYS A 436 -6.39 6.25 26.49
N ASN A 437 -5.47 5.88 25.62
CA ASN A 437 -4.21 6.61 25.41
C ASN A 437 -4.26 7.53 24.19
N ILE A 438 -5.43 7.72 23.59
CA ILE A 438 -5.60 8.51 22.37
C ILE A 438 -6.55 9.67 22.65
N GLU A 439 -6.12 10.86 22.24
CA GLU A 439 -6.90 12.07 22.40
C GLU A 439 -7.94 12.16 21.28
N PHE A 440 -9.22 12.30 21.66
CA PHE A 440 -10.31 12.57 20.71
C PHE A 440 -10.70 14.03 20.84
N GLN A 441 -10.69 14.74 19.71
CA GLN A 441 -11.11 16.13 19.63
C GLN A 441 -12.61 16.25 19.44
N GLU A 442 -13.18 17.40 19.78
CA GLU A 442 -14.57 17.71 19.42
C GLU A 442 -14.73 17.76 17.90
N ALA A 443 -15.76 17.08 17.39
CA ALA A 443 -15.95 16.94 15.96
C ALA A 443 -16.36 18.27 15.31
N VAL A 444 -15.78 18.61 14.15
CA VAL A 444 -16.12 19.85 13.42
C VAL A 444 -17.49 19.80 12.73
N CYS A 445 -18.09 18.61 12.65
CA CYS A 445 -19.46 18.36 12.20
C CYS A 445 -20.00 17.09 12.89
N PRO A 446 -21.32 16.87 12.95
CA PRO A 446 -21.90 15.66 13.51
C PRO A 446 -21.35 14.38 12.85
N VAL A 447 -20.84 13.47 13.68
CA VAL A 447 -20.46 12.11 13.27
C VAL A 447 -21.61 11.17 13.58
N TYR A 448 -22.21 10.56 12.56
CA TYR A 448 -23.25 9.55 12.72
C TYR A 448 -22.63 8.20 12.97
N GLN A 449 -22.75 7.72 14.20
CA GLN A 449 -22.06 6.51 14.64
C GLN A 449 -22.92 5.28 14.45
N ASN A 450 -22.31 4.18 14.00
CA ASN A 450 -23.05 2.98 13.61
C ASN A 450 -23.81 2.32 14.77
N PHE A 451 -23.32 2.45 16.00
CA PHE A 451 -23.94 1.84 17.19
C PHE A 451 -25.27 2.49 17.57
N THR A 452 -25.32 3.83 17.54
CA THR A 452 -26.50 4.62 17.97
C THR A 452 -27.34 5.12 16.81
N ALA A 453 -26.78 5.15 15.61
CA ALA A 453 -27.31 5.81 14.42
C ALA A 453 -27.56 7.32 14.56
N LYS A 454 -26.99 7.97 15.58
CA LYS A 454 -27.21 9.40 15.85
C LYS A 454 -25.94 10.20 15.59
N GLY A 455 -26.12 11.41 15.07
CA GLY A 455 -25.05 12.40 14.97
C GLY A 455 -24.65 12.93 16.34
N THR A 456 -23.35 13.03 16.60
CA THR A 456 -22.81 13.70 17.78
C THR A 456 -21.49 14.39 17.44
N THR A 457 -21.17 15.47 18.16
CA THR A 457 -19.84 16.09 18.13
C THR A 457 -19.02 15.79 19.37
N ASN A 458 -19.63 15.17 20.39
CA ASN A 458 -19.01 14.98 21.70
C ASN A 458 -17.97 13.84 21.67
N PRO A 459 -16.68 14.10 21.99
CA PRO A 459 -15.61 13.12 21.86
C PRO A 459 -15.80 11.91 22.78
N THR A 460 -16.32 12.10 24.00
CA THR A 460 -16.56 11.00 24.94
C THR A 460 -17.67 10.07 24.45
N GLN A 461 -18.76 10.64 23.89
CA GLN A 461 -19.80 9.83 23.25
C GLN A 461 -19.23 9.06 22.06
N ILE A 462 -18.38 9.72 21.26
CA ILE A 462 -17.74 9.11 20.11
C ILE A 462 -16.89 7.90 20.49
N GLN A 463 -16.02 8.06 21.48
CA GLN A 463 -15.19 6.98 22.02
C GLN A 463 -16.04 5.79 22.48
N ASN A 464 -17.05 6.04 23.31
CA ASN A 464 -17.89 4.97 23.88
C ASN A 464 -18.67 4.21 22.80
N ASN A 465 -19.21 4.92 21.81
CA ASN A 465 -19.96 4.32 20.71
C ASN A 465 -19.03 3.52 19.78
N LEU A 466 -17.80 4.00 19.55
CA LEU A 466 -16.81 3.31 18.72
C LEU A 466 -16.35 1.98 19.35
N ILE A 467 -16.18 1.97 20.68
CA ILE A 467 -15.91 0.75 21.46
C ILE A 467 -17.10 -0.22 21.34
N SER A 468 -18.30 0.26 21.69
CA SER A 468 -19.53 -0.54 21.67
C SER A 468 -19.89 -1.07 20.28
N GLN A 469 -19.36 -0.47 19.21
CA GLN A 469 -19.56 -0.93 17.84
C GLN A 469 -19.04 -2.36 17.61
N LEU A 470 -18.07 -2.85 18.38
CA LEU A 470 -17.52 -4.20 18.20
C LEU A 470 -18.51 -5.31 18.56
N THR A 471 -19.32 -5.08 19.59
CA THR A 471 -20.33 -6.04 20.08
C THR A 471 -21.76 -5.69 19.65
N GLY A 472 -22.00 -4.45 19.25
CA GLY A 472 -23.28 -3.98 18.73
C GLY A 472 -23.39 -3.98 17.21
N ALA A 473 -24.63 -3.93 16.72
CA ALA A 473 -24.92 -3.91 15.29
C ALA A 473 -24.54 -2.59 14.61
N VAL A 474 -24.15 -2.67 13.35
CA VAL A 474 -23.95 -1.54 12.44
C VAL A 474 -25.30 -1.11 11.86
N ARG A 475 -25.85 0.00 12.36
CA ARG A 475 -27.17 0.52 11.98
C ARG A 475 -27.13 1.48 10.78
N TRP A 476 -26.51 1.05 9.67
CA TRP A 476 -26.27 1.93 8.51
C TRP A 476 -27.54 2.52 7.90
N THR A 477 -28.60 1.71 7.75
CA THR A 477 -29.91 2.17 7.26
C THR A 477 -30.43 3.34 8.08
N GLN A 478 -30.37 3.21 9.41
CA GLN A 478 -30.82 4.26 10.32
C GLN A 478 -29.89 5.47 10.34
N CYS A 479 -28.57 5.28 10.21
CA CYS A 479 -27.62 6.41 10.08
C CYS A 479 -28.02 7.30 8.90
N VAL A 480 -28.23 6.70 7.72
CA VAL A 480 -28.59 7.44 6.50
C VAL A 480 -29.97 8.10 6.64
N GLN A 481 -30.96 7.39 7.20
CA GLN A 481 -32.29 7.97 7.45
C GLN A 481 -32.23 9.17 8.40
N ASN A 482 -31.44 9.09 9.46
CA ASN A 482 -31.29 10.18 10.41
C ASN A 482 -30.51 11.35 9.81
N MET A 483 -29.49 11.10 9.00
CA MET A 483 -28.79 12.15 8.25
C MET A 483 -29.76 12.92 7.35
N ILE A 484 -30.63 12.22 6.63
CA ILE A 484 -31.66 12.84 5.77
C ILE A 484 -32.67 13.61 6.63
N ALA A 485 -33.12 13.04 7.74
CA ALA A 485 -34.05 13.71 8.65
C ALA A 485 -33.48 15.00 9.26
N ASP A 486 -32.16 15.02 9.46
CA ASP A 486 -31.40 16.17 9.97
C ASP A 486 -30.96 17.14 8.84
N GLY A 487 -31.44 16.94 7.61
CA GLY A 487 -31.29 17.88 6.49
C GLY A 487 -30.14 17.61 5.53
N VAL A 488 -29.54 16.42 5.52
CA VAL A 488 -28.55 16.04 4.50
C VAL A 488 -29.26 15.68 3.19
N GLU A 489 -29.02 16.48 2.15
CA GLU A 489 -29.65 16.34 0.83
C GLU A 489 -28.74 15.65 -0.20
N GLU A 490 -27.42 15.87 -0.09
CA GLU A 490 -26.40 15.31 -0.97
C GLU A 490 -25.42 14.42 -0.19
N PHE A 491 -25.09 13.27 -0.76
CA PHE A 491 -24.12 12.33 -0.24
C PHE A 491 -22.92 12.21 -1.17
N VAL A 492 -21.72 12.19 -0.58
CA VAL A 492 -20.47 11.92 -1.32
C VAL A 492 -19.81 10.70 -0.69
N GLU A 493 -19.78 9.58 -1.42
CA GLU A 493 -19.04 8.39 -0.98
C GLU A 493 -17.53 8.62 -1.17
N ILE A 494 -16.77 8.60 -0.08
CA ILE A 494 -15.31 8.68 -0.13
C ILE A 494 -14.73 7.27 0.06
N GLY A 495 -14.03 6.77 -0.95
CA GLY A 495 -13.36 5.47 -0.89
C GLY A 495 -13.45 4.66 -2.19
N PRO A 496 -12.81 3.48 -2.23
CA PRO A 496 -12.78 2.67 -3.43
C PRO A 496 -14.17 2.06 -3.71
N GLY A 497 -14.74 2.38 -4.88
CA GLY A 497 -15.94 1.72 -5.39
C GLY A 497 -17.20 2.58 -5.33
N LYS A 498 -18.36 1.90 -5.32
CA LYS A 498 -19.71 2.50 -5.35
C LYS A 498 -20.69 1.77 -4.43
N THR A 499 -20.16 1.18 -3.36
CA THR A 499 -20.94 0.28 -2.51
C THR A 499 -21.94 1.07 -1.69
N LEU A 500 -21.48 2.13 -1.01
CA LEU A 500 -22.37 2.98 -0.21
C LEU A 500 -23.34 3.76 -1.10
N GLN A 501 -22.93 4.17 -2.30
CA GLN A 501 -23.82 4.66 -3.35
C GLN A 501 -25.00 3.72 -3.59
N GLY A 502 -24.73 2.44 -3.78
CA GLY A 502 -25.77 1.43 -3.98
C GLY A 502 -26.68 1.23 -2.76
N LEU A 503 -26.11 1.24 -1.55
CA LEU A 503 -26.88 1.08 -0.31
C LEU A 503 -27.78 2.30 -0.04
N ILE A 504 -27.24 3.51 -0.14
CA ILE A 504 -27.97 4.76 0.10
C ILE A 504 -29.13 4.90 -0.88
N LYS A 505 -28.93 4.60 -2.17
CA LYS A 505 -30.03 4.60 -3.17
C LYS A 505 -31.16 3.64 -2.84
N LYS A 506 -30.87 2.51 -2.19
CA LYS A 506 -31.91 1.57 -1.73
C LYS A 506 -32.62 2.05 -0.47
N ILE A 507 -31.95 2.84 0.37
CA ILE A 507 -32.52 3.43 1.58
C ILE A 507 -33.45 4.59 1.19
N ASN A 508 -32.99 5.46 0.28
CA ASN A 508 -33.79 6.54 -0.28
C ASN A 508 -33.37 6.79 -1.74
N GLY A 509 -34.29 6.58 -2.68
CA GLY A 509 -34.02 6.73 -4.11
C GLY A 509 -33.93 8.18 -4.59
N ASN A 510 -34.32 9.16 -3.76
CA ASN A 510 -34.45 10.56 -4.13
C ASN A 510 -33.24 11.43 -3.73
N VAL A 511 -32.25 10.87 -3.03
CA VAL A 511 -31.07 11.65 -2.61
C VAL A 511 -30.07 11.77 -3.74
N GLU A 512 -29.42 12.93 -3.81
CA GLU A 512 -28.27 13.10 -4.70
C GLU A 512 -27.07 12.36 -4.10
N ILE A 513 -26.40 11.55 -4.92
CA ILE A 513 -25.24 10.80 -4.45
C ILE A 513 -24.17 10.65 -5.53
N SER A 514 -22.95 11.02 -5.15
CA SER A 514 -21.74 10.93 -5.96
C SER A 514 -20.67 10.11 -5.23
N GLY A 515 -19.50 9.95 -5.86
CA GLY A 515 -18.40 9.20 -5.26
C GLY A 515 -17.04 9.74 -5.68
N ILE A 516 -16.10 9.71 -4.75
CA ILE A 516 -14.71 10.12 -4.90
C ILE A 516 -13.86 8.90 -4.53
N SER A 517 -13.13 8.37 -5.53
CA SER A 517 -12.21 7.24 -5.37
C SER A 517 -10.79 7.68 -4.99
#